data_AF-U1ZZU1-F1
#
_entry.id   AF-U1ZZU1-F1
#
_cell.length_a   1.000
_cell.length_b   1.000
_cell.length_c   1.000
_cell.angle_alpha   90.00
_cell.angle_beta   90.00
_cell.angle_gamma   90.00
#
_symmetry.space_group_name_H-M   'P 1'
#
loop_
_entity.id
_entity.type
_entity.pdbx_description
1 polymer ?
#
loop_
_entity_poly.entity_id
_entity_poly.type
_entity_poly.pdbx_seq_one_letter_code
_entity_poly.pdbx_strand_id
1 'polypeptide(L)'
;MSRRTADPLADDRTAHPARDGYAYVELDQAARSGHAVLAEECALAIAYNGISHAVMMVSPSALEDFVVGFSLSGALVEGVEEIYDIQIGRQGEAFHAEVQIANRAFWALKQQRRNLAGTSGCGLCGVAALEQALPQLTELADSPL
;
A
#
# COMPACT_ATOMS: atom_id res chain seq x y z
N MET A 1 26.41 -35.35 0.41
CA MET A 1 26.30 -33.93 0.83
C MET A 1 25.24 -33.26 -0.03
N SER A 2 23.97 -33.33 0.39
CA SER A 2 22.85 -32.78 -0.37
C SER A 2 22.61 -31.34 0.09
N ARG A 3 22.88 -30.37 -0.78
CA ARG A 3 22.56 -28.96 -0.52
C ARG A 3 21.04 -28.81 -0.61
N ARG A 4 20.38 -28.53 0.52
CA ARG A 4 18.99 -28.08 0.54
C ARG A 4 18.98 -26.65 0.00
N THR A 5 18.41 -26.44 -1.17
CA THR A 5 17.97 -25.12 -1.63
C THR A 5 16.72 -24.77 -0.82
N ALA A 6 16.87 -23.89 0.17
CA ALA A 6 15.73 -23.21 0.76
C ALA A 6 15.21 -22.22 -0.29
N ASP A 7 13.92 -22.32 -0.61
CA ASP A 7 13.20 -21.39 -1.46
C ASP A 7 12.99 -20.08 -0.65
N PRO A 8 13.53 -18.92 -1.07
CA PRO A 8 13.44 -17.68 -0.32
C PRO A 8 12.03 -17.07 -0.28
N LEU A 9 11.09 -17.60 -1.06
CA LEU A 9 9.73 -17.08 -1.24
C LEU A 9 8.68 -17.72 -0.32
N ALA A 10 9.08 -18.60 0.60
CA ALA A 10 8.15 -19.42 1.36
C ALA A 10 7.64 -18.80 2.68
N ASP A 11 8.33 -17.78 3.23
CA ASP A 11 8.15 -17.40 4.65
C ASP A 11 7.31 -16.15 4.92
N ASP A 12 6.89 -15.37 3.91
CA ASP A 12 6.10 -14.14 4.12
C ASP A 12 4.68 -14.20 3.51
N ARG A 13 3.96 -15.31 3.77
CA ARG A 13 2.58 -15.52 3.30
C ARG A 13 1.52 -15.33 4.38
N THR A 14 1.76 -14.47 5.36
CA THR A 14 0.71 -14.05 6.29
C THR A 14 -0.24 -13.06 5.63
N ALA A 15 -1.02 -13.55 4.65
CA ALA A 15 -2.23 -12.91 4.19
C ALA A 15 -3.16 -12.72 5.40
N HIS A 16 -3.43 -11.46 5.76
CA HIS A 16 -4.44 -11.16 6.76
C HIS A 16 -5.82 -11.58 6.23
N PRO A 17 -6.67 -12.22 7.03
CA PRO A 17 -7.96 -12.71 6.57
C PRO A 17 -8.84 -11.51 6.23
N ALA A 18 -9.30 -11.46 4.98
CA ALA A 18 -10.31 -10.52 4.55
C ALA A 18 -11.54 -10.64 5.45
N ARG A 19 -12.17 -9.52 5.82
CA ARG A 19 -13.43 -9.56 6.60
C ARG A 19 -14.43 -10.48 5.88
N ASP A 20 -15.01 -11.41 6.64
CA ASP A 20 -15.98 -12.41 6.19
C ASP A 20 -16.97 -11.80 5.20
N GLY A 21 -17.10 -12.42 4.01
CA GLY A 21 -17.68 -11.82 2.81
C GLY A 21 -18.97 -11.01 2.99
N TYR A 22 -19.18 -10.08 2.08
CA TYR A 22 -20.30 -9.13 2.09
C TYR A 22 -21.56 -9.78 1.51
N ALA A 23 -22.68 -9.62 2.21
CA ALA A 23 -24.00 -9.97 1.69
C ALA A 23 -24.49 -8.86 0.75
N TYR A 24 -25.15 -9.25 -0.34
CA TYR A 24 -25.76 -8.31 -1.28
C TYR A 24 -27.13 -8.81 -1.73
N VAL A 25 -27.94 -7.90 -2.26
CA VAL A 25 -29.22 -8.19 -2.90
C VAL A 25 -29.20 -7.59 -4.31
N GLU A 26 -29.55 -8.39 -5.30
CA GLU A 26 -29.72 -7.90 -6.67
C GLU A 26 -30.98 -7.02 -6.77
N LEU A 27 -30.87 -5.88 -7.45
CA LEU A 27 -31.97 -4.93 -7.68
C LEU A 27 -32.92 -5.40 -8.79
N ASP A 28 -33.24 -6.70 -8.83
CA ASP A 28 -34.22 -7.29 -9.75
C ASP A 28 -35.56 -7.58 -9.04
N GLN A 29 -36.59 -7.96 -9.80
CA GLN A 29 -37.92 -8.28 -9.23
C GLN A 29 -37.88 -9.49 -8.28
N ALA A 30 -36.86 -10.35 -8.41
CA ALA A 30 -36.71 -11.55 -7.60
C ALA A 30 -35.93 -11.29 -6.30
N ALA A 31 -35.31 -10.10 -6.14
CA ALA A 31 -34.54 -9.67 -4.99
C ALA A 31 -33.58 -10.74 -4.47
N ARG A 32 -32.84 -11.37 -5.39
CA ARG A 32 -31.96 -12.50 -5.06
C ARG A 32 -30.84 -12.06 -4.14
N SER A 33 -30.67 -12.78 -3.04
CA SER A 33 -29.59 -12.55 -2.08
C SER A 33 -28.37 -13.41 -2.41
N GLY A 34 -27.18 -12.87 -2.20
CA GLY A 34 -25.91 -13.57 -2.43
C GLY A 34 -24.81 -13.09 -1.48
N HIS A 35 -23.65 -13.74 -1.57
CA HIS A 35 -22.46 -13.38 -0.81
C HIS A 35 -21.25 -13.26 -1.75
N ALA A 36 -20.40 -12.27 -1.50
CA ALA A 36 -19.16 -12.07 -2.24
C ALA A 36 -18.03 -11.65 -1.31
N VAL A 37 -16.81 -12.12 -1.60
CA VAL A 37 -15.60 -11.56 -0.98
C VAL A 37 -15.26 -10.27 -1.72
N LEU A 38 -15.01 -9.19 -0.98
CA LEU A 38 -14.54 -7.93 -1.56
C LEU A 38 -13.02 -7.83 -1.47
N ALA A 39 -12.42 -7.20 -2.46
CA ALA A 39 -11.01 -6.84 -2.40
C ALA A 39 -10.81 -5.78 -1.32
N GLU A 40 -9.76 -5.95 -0.51
CA GLU A 40 -9.38 -4.98 0.52
C GLU A 40 -8.33 -4.02 -0.03
N GLU A 41 -8.46 -2.75 0.35
CA GLU A 41 -7.46 -1.71 0.14
C GLU A 41 -7.16 -1.01 1.46
N CYS A 42 -5.87 -0.76 1.70
CA CYS A 42 -5.38 -0.02 2.86
C CYS A 42 -4.40 1.05 2.41
N ALA A 43 -4.27 2.12 3.21
CA ALA A 43 -3.25 3.13 2.98
C ALA A 43 -1.88 2.62 3.45
N LEU A 44 -0.87 2.73 2.59
CA LEU A 44 0.54 2.48 2.90
C LEU A 44 1.33 3.77 2.75
N ALA A 45 1.81 4.32 3.86
CA ALA A 45 2.74 5.45 3.87
C ALA A 45 4.18 4.95 3.70
N ILE A 46 4.92 5.50 2.75
CA ILE A 46 6.30 5.10 2.43
C ILE A 46 7.23 6.27 2.73
N ALA A 47 8.21 6.04 3.59
CA ALA A 47 9.26 6.99 3.92
C ALA A 47 10.64 6.44 3.54
N TYR A 48 11.48 7.29 2.95
CA TYR A 48 12.87 6.95 2.63
C TYR A 48 13.81 7.73 3.53
N ASN A 49 14.65 7.02 4.29
CA ASN A 49 15.60 7.58 5.26
C ASN A 49 14.93 8.67 6.15
N GLY A 50 13.71 8.41 6.61
CA GLY A 50 12.93 9.31 7.47
C GLY A 50 12.20 10.46 6.75
N ILE A 51 12.21 10.52 5.41
CA ILE A 51 11.44 11.51 4.63
C ILE A 51 10.21 10.83 4.05
N SER A 52 9.02 11.29 4.45
CA SER A 52 7.75 10.88 3.83
C SER A 52 7.76 11.19 2.34
N HIS A 53 7.48 10.17 1.54
CA HIS A 53 7.55 10.26 0.09
C HIS A 53 6.18 10.13 -0.56
N ALA A 54 5.42 9.09 -0.21
CA ALA A 54 4.11 8.84 -0.81
C ALA A 54 3.22 8.02 0.12
N VAL A 55 1.92 8.16 -0.08
CA VAL A 55 0.89 7.26 0.44
C VAL A 55 0.23 6.58 -0.76
N MET A 56 0.10 5.26 -0.70
CA MET A 56 -0.50 4.45 -1.75
C MET A 56 -1.65 3.64 -1.17
N MET A 57 -2.78 3.55 -1.88
CA MET A 57 -3.79 2.54 -1.59
C MET A 57 -3.33 1.22 -2.19
N VAL A 58 -3.20 0.19 -1.36
CA VAL A 58 -2.65 -1.12 -1.75
C VAL A 58 -3.47 -2.24 -1.13
N SER A 59 -3.41 -3.43 -1.72
CA SER A 59 -3.85 -4.62 -1.01
C SER A 59 -2.93 -4.89 0.19
N PRO A 60 -3.45 -5.33 1.35
CA PRO A 60 -2.67 -5.55 2.57
C PRO A 60 -1.86 -6.86 2.52
N SER A 61 -1.20 -7.12 1.40
CA SER A 61 -0.38 -8.31 1.16
C SER A 61 0.81 -7.97 0.27
N ALA A 62 1.92 -8.71 0.44
CA ALA A 62 3.16 -8.50 -0.31
C ALA A 62 3.66 -7.04 -0.27
N LEU A 63 3.59 -6.40 0.90
CA LEU A 63 3.89 -4.97 1.05
C LEU A 63 5.37 -4.67 0.80
N GLU A 64 6.29 -5.55 1.20
CA GLU A 64 7.72 -5.41 0.91
C GLU A 64 7.99 -5.45 -0.60
N ASP A 65 7.43 -6.43 -1.30
CA ASP A 65 7.53 -6.55 -2.76
C ASP A 65 6.95 -5.31 -3.46
N PHE A 66 5.81 -4.80 -2.96
CA PHE A 66 5.23 -3.56 -3.45
C PHE A 66 6.20 -2.39 -3.28
N VAL A 67 6.81 -2.22 -2.10
CA VAL A 67 7.76 -1.14 -1.82
C VAL A 67 9.00 -1.24 -2.71
N VAL A 68 9.55 -2.43 -2.91
CA VAL A 68 10.69 -2.65 -3.84
C VAL A 68 10.29 -2.27 -5.26
N GLY A 69 9.17 -2.79 -5.76
CA GLY A 69 8.67 -2.51 -7.10
C GLY A 69 8.36 -1.02 -7.31
N PHE A 70 7.78 -0.38 -6.31
CA PHE A 70 7.52 1.06 -6.28
C PHE A 70 8.82 1.87 -6.35
N SER A 71 9.83 1.49 -5.56
CA SER A 71 11.14 2.15 -5.52
C SER A 71 11.83 2.13 -6.89
N LEU A 72 11.82 0.97 -7.56
CA LEU A 72 12.42 0.79 -8.88
C LEU A 72 11.61 1.50 -9.98
N SER A 73 10.29 1.30 -10.00
CA SER A 73 9.42 1.84 -11.05
C SER A 73 9.33 3.36 -10.99
N GLY A 74 9.43 3.93 -9.78
CA GLY A 74 9.51 5.38 -9.57
C GLY A 74 10.88 5.98 -9.87
N ALA A 75 11.87 5.16 -10.24
CA ALA A 75 13.28 5.54 -10.39
C ALA A 75 13.84 6.26 -9.14
N LEU A 76 13.37 5.85 -7.96
CA LEU A 76 13.88 6.33 -6.67
C LEU A 76 15.21 5.68 -6.33
N VAL A 77 15.41 4.46 -6.81
CA VAL A 77 16.65 3.69 -6.79
C VAL A 77 16.95 3.16 -8.19
N GLU A 78 18.22 2.98 -8.53
CA GLU A 78 18.65 2.39 -9.81
C GLU A 78 18.63 0.85 -9.78
N GLY A 79 18.76 0.26 -8.59
CA GLY A 79 18.84 -1.17 -8.38
C GLY A 79 18.44 -1.58 -6.97
N VAL A 80 18.08 -2.86 -6.80
CA VAL A 80 17.64 -3.41 -5.50
C VAL A 80 18.74 -3.35 -4.45
N GLU A 81 20.01 -3.41 -4.87
CA GLU A 81 21.17 -3.29 -3.99
C GLU A 81 21.30 -1.93 -3.30
N GLU A 82 20.57 -0.92 -3.77
CA GLU A 82 20.50 0.38 -3.10
C GLU A 82 19.50 0.41 -1.95
N ILE A 83 18.67 -0.63 -1.78
CA ILE A 83 17.72 -0.77 -0.68
C ILE A 83 18.40 -1.61 0.40
N TYR A 84 18.67 -1.00 1.55
CA TYR A 84 19.40 -1.61 2.65
C TYR A 84 18.50 -2.26 3.69
N ASP A 85 17.30 -1.70 3.91
CA ASP A 85 16.33 -2.22 4.86
C ASP A 85 14.93 -1.73 4.48
N ILE A 86 13.91 -2.54 4.78
CA ILE A 86 12.49 -2.19 4.69
C ILE A 86 11.84 -2.65 5.98
N GLN A 87 11.24 -1.72 6.72
CA GLN A 87 10.50 -2.03 7.94
C GLN A 87 9.04 -1.68 7.74
N ILE A 88 8.19 -2.70 7.74
CA ILE A 88 6.74 -2.53 7.65
C ILE A 88 6.14 -2.57 9.05
N GLY A 89 5.30 -1.59 9.37
CA GLY A 89 4.45 -1.66 10.55
C GLY A 89 3.04 -1.15 10.26
N ARG A 90 2.18 -1.25 11.26
CA ARG A 90 0.76 -0.93 11.16
C ARG A 90 0.35 0.03 12.27
N GLN A 91 -0.47 1.01 11.91
CA GLN A 91 -1.10 1.93 12.85
C GLN A 91 -2.58 2.09 12.47
N GLY A 92 -3.46 1.49 13.29
CA GLY A 92 -4.89 1.40 12.95
C GLY A 92 -5.11 0.61 11.66
N GLU A 93 -5.77 1.22 10.68
CA GLU A 93 -6.05 0.62 9.37
C GLU A 93 -5.01 0.98 8.29
N ALA A 94 -3.97 1.75 8.64
CA ALA A 94 -2.90 2.13 7.74
C ALA A 94 -1.59 1.40 8.05
N PHE A 95 -0.80 1.18 7.01
CA PHE A 95 0.56 0.65 7.08
C PHE A 95 1.59 1.77 6.88
N HIS A 96 2.77 1.56 7.44
CA HIS A 96 3.94 2.39 7.22
C HIS A 96 5.12 1.52 6.77
N ALA A 97 5.86 2.01 5.78
CA ALA A 97 7.11 1.44 5.30
C ALA A 97 8.24 2.44 5.54
N GLU A 98 9.16 2.10 6.43
CA GLU A 98 10.42 2.81 6.62
C GLU A 98 11.50 2.14 5.79
N VAL A 99 11.96 2.82 4.75
CA VAL A 99 12.91 2.28 3.77
C VAL A 99 14.26 2.96 3.93
N GLN A 100 15.30 2.17 4.15
CA GLN A 100 16.68 2.65 4.15
C GLN A 100 17.28 2.45 2.76
N ILE A 101 17.71 3.53 2.12
CA ILE A 101 18.35 3.52 0.80
C ILE A 101 19.75 4.13 0.81
N ALA A 102 20.53 3.79 -0.21
CA ALA A 102 21.85 4.35 -0.46
C ALA A 102 21.84 5.89 -0.48
N ASN A 103 22.87 6.50 0.11
CA ASN A 103 22.98 7.96 0.20
C ASN A 103 22.89 8.66 -1.16
N ARG A 104 23.41 8.05 -2.24
CA ARG A 104 23.32 8.62 -3.60
C ARG A 104 21.86 8.76 -4.06
N ALA A 105 21.07 7.70 -3.88
CA ALA A 105 19.65 7.66 -4.21
C ALA A 105 18.87 8.64 -3.33
N PHE A 106 19.16 8.68 -2.03
CA PHE A 106 18.54 9.64 -1.12
C PHE A 106 18.83 11.11 -1.48
N TRP A 107 20.05 11.41 -1.94
CA TRP A 107 20.39 12.75 -2.44
C TRP A 107 19.62 13.12 -3.70
N ALA A 108 19.48 12.19 -4.65
CA ALA A 108 18.69 12.38 -5.86
C ALA A 108 17.20 12.62 -5.52
N LEU A 109 16.64 11.81 -4.62
CA LEU A 109 15.24 11.92 -4.17
C LEU A 109 14.93 13.32 -3.61
N LYS A 110 15.83 13.90 -2.79
CA LYS A 110 15.66 15.26 -2.26
C LYS A 110 15.67 16.35 -3.34
N GLN A 111 16.41 16.15 -4.43
CA GLN A 111 16.42 17.08 -5.56
C GLN A 111 15.16 16.95 -6.42
N GLN A 112 14.56 15.75 -6.44
CA GLN A 112 13.48 15.37 -7.33
C GLN A 112 12.09 15.48 -6.69
N ARG A 113 11.90 16.39 -5.71
CA ARG A 113 10.68 16.70 -4.93
C ARG A 113 9.41 17.07 -5.73
N ARG A 114 9.30 16.66 -6.98
CA ARG A 114 8.03 16.65 -7.70
C ARG A 114 7.10 15.70 -6.94
N ASN A 115 5.89 16.16 -6.66
CA ASN A 115 4.83 15.27 -6.22
C ASN A 115 4.79 14.08 -7.19
N LEU A 116 4.82 12.88 -6.64
CA LEU A 116 4.52 11.68 -7.41
C LEU A 116 3.04 11.83 -7.79
N ALA A 117 2.79 12.38 -8.97
CA ALA A 117 1.43 12.56 -9.42
C ALA A 117 0.91 11.15 -9.68
N GLY A 118 0.04 10.64 -8.79
CA GLY A 118 -0.81 9.50 -9.07
C GLY A 118 -1.79 9.89 -10.16
N THR A 119 -1.31 9.99 -11.41
CA THR A 119 -2.09 10.53 -12.55
C THR A 119 -3.04 9.51 -13.16
N SER A 120 -3.21 8.35 -12.55
CA SER A 120 -4.26 7.39 -12.91
C SER A 120 -4.99 6.92 -11.65
N GLY A 121 -6.20 7.42 -11.42
CA GLY A 121 -7.11 6.91 -10.38
C GLY A 121 -7.99 7.97 -9.72
N CYS A 122 -8.40 7.68 -8.49
CA CYS A 122 -9.29 8.49 -7.64
C CYS A 122 -8.63 9.71 -6.97
N GLY A 123 -7.31 9.88 -7.14
CA GLY A 123 -6.55 10.99 -6.57
C GLY A 123 -6.01 10.77 -5.15
N LEU A 124 -6.20 9.58 -4.55
CA LEU A 124 -5.67 9.26 -3.21
C LEU A 124 -4.19 8.80 -3.21
N CYS A 125 -3.75 8.10 -4.26
CA CYS A 125 -2.37 7.62 -4.36
C CYS A 125 -1.40 8.74 -4.74
N GLY A 126 -0.23 8.76 -4.12
CA GLY A 126 0.86 9.70 -4.42
C GLY A 126 0.84 10.99 -3.58
N VAL A 127 -0.09 11.14 -2.64
CA VAL A 127 -0.05 12.22 -1.64
C VAL A 127 1.09 12.00 -0.65
N ALA A 128 1.61 13.07 -0.06
CA ALA A 128 2.79 12.99 0.82
C ALA A 128 2.46 12.75 2.30
N ALA A 129 1.17 12.79 2.68
CA ALA A 129 0.74 12.64 4.05
C ALA A 129 -0.54 11.78 4.15
N LEU A 130 -0.62 10.97 5.21
CA LEU A 130 -1.71 10.03 5.43
C LEU A 130 -3.05 10.75 5.63
N GLU A 131 -3.04 11.90 6.31
CA GLU A 131 -4.22 12.73 6.56
C GLU A 131 -4.84 13.28 5.27
N GLN A 132 -4.04 13.41 4.20
CA GLN A 132 -4.55 13.83 2.89
C GLN A 132 -5.24 12.67 2.16
N ALA A 133 -4.78 11.43 2.38
CA ALA A 133 -5.42 10.23 1.84
C ALA A 133 -6.68 9.86 2.65
N LEU A 134 -6.61 9.98 3.97
CA LEU A 134 -7.69 9.61 4.89
C LEU A 134 -8.11 10.83 5.72
N PRO A 135 -8.79 11.83 5.10
CA PRO A 135 -9.28 12.99 5.82
C PRO A 135 -10.40 12.59 6.78
N GLN A 136 -10.55 13.36 7.86
CA GLN A 136 -11.72 13.22 8.72
C GLN A 136 -12.96 13.68 7.95
N LEU A 137 -13.93 12.78 7.78
CA LEU A 137 -15.18 13.06 7.08
C LEU A 137 -16.28 13.34 8.10
N THR A 138 -17.14 14.32 7.76
CA THR A 138 -18.35 14.59 8.55
C THR A 138 -19.40 13.52 8.24
N GLU A 139 -19.90 12.85 9.28
CA GLU A 139 -21.01 11.92 9.14
C GLU A 139 -22.27 12.64 8.66
N LEU A 140 -22.88 12.11 7.61
CA LEU A 140 -24.18 12.58 7.11
C LEU A 140 -25.30 11.94 7.95
N ALA A 141 -26.34 12.72 8.24
CA ALA A 141 -27.53 12.20 8.90
C ALA A 141 -28.26 11.22 7.98
N ASP A 142 -28.79 10.15 8.57
CA ASP A 142 -29.60 9.16 7.84
C ASP A 142 -30.80 9.84 7.17
N SER A 143 -30.90 9.72 5.84
CA SER A 143 -32.08 10.14 5.10
C SER A 143 -33.00 8.94 4.91
N PRO A 144 -34.31 9.04 5.23
CA PRO A 144 -35.25 8.00 4.84
C PRO A 144 -35.29 7.93 3.31
N LEU A 145 -35.13 6.71 2.79
CA LEU A 145 -35.29 6.36 1.37
C LEU A 145 -36.75 6.50 0.91
#